data_AF-A0A0M0L7I6-F1
#
_entry.id   AF-A0A0M0L7I6-F1
#
_cell.length_a   1.000
_cell.length_b   1.000
_cell.length_c   1.000
_cell.angle_alpha   90.00
_cell.angle_beta   90.00
_cell.angle_gamma   90.00
#
_symmetry.space_group_name_H-M   'P 1'
#
loop_
_entity.id
_entity.type
_entity.pdbx_description
1 polymer ?
#
loop_
_entity_poly.entity_id
_entity_poly.type
_entity_poly.pdbx_seq_one_letter_code
_entity_poly.pdbx_strand_id
1 'polypeptide(L)'
;MGRLLKQQRGMTLMELLAVIVILGIVAAIAIPLVGNIIEKSKDQAFVANAVAMKEAATLHKRSYEVVTDSVKEKLTYEELLQGGYIDTILDPFTKEEWTAKKDDQKSFVDLRFEDGRVKYYVCLNGATKSLCGPDGKGILSTDLSVDQLLPSK
;
A
#
# COMPACT_ATOMS: atom_id res chain seq x y z
N MET A 1 59.02 3.51 -35.83
CA MET A 1 57.63 3.04 -35.61
C MET A 1 57.62 2.07 -34.42
N GLY A 2 57.70 2.57 -33.19
CA GLY A 2 57.78 1.72 -31.98
C GLY A 2 56.38 1.32 -31.51
N ARG A 3 56.04 0.03 -31.60
CA ARG A 3 54.77 -0.52 -31.09
C ARG A 3 54.87 -0.70 -29.58
N LEU A 4 54.12 0.11 -28.83
CA LEU A 4 53.84 -0.10 -27.41
C LEU A 4 52.95 -1.34 -27.26
N LEU A 5 53.54 -2.50 -26.97
CA LEU A 5 52.81 -3.71 -26.63
C LEU A 5 52.22 -3.54 -25.22
N LYS A 6 50.92 -3.25 -25.16
CA LYS A 6 50.16 -3.06 -23.92
C LYS A 6 50.02 -4.41 -23.22
N GLN A 7 50.83 -4.65 -22.17
CA GLN A 7 50.68 -5.83 -21.31
C GLN A 7 49.32 -5.79 -20.61
N GLN A 8 48.47 -6.76 -20.88
CA GLN A 8 47.30 -7.04 -20.05
C GLN A 8 47.73 -7.95 -18.90
N ARG A 9 47.87 -7.38 -17.70
CA ARG A 9 48.01 -8.18 -16.48
C ARG A 9 46.63 -8.79 -16.19
N GLY A 10 46.50 -10.11 -16.31
CA GLY A 10 45.28 -10.82 -15.92
C GLY A 10 45.11 -10.84 -14.41
N MET A 11 43.88 -10.71 -13.93
CA MET A 11 43.56 -10.91 -12.50
C MET A 11 43.83 -12.36 -12.10
N THR A 12 44.31 -12.55 -10.87
CA THR A 12 44.56 -13.89 -10.31
C THR A 12 43.27 -14.48 -9.74
N LEU A 13 43.13 -15.81 -9.72
CA LEU A 13 41.96 -16.48 -9.15
C LEU A 13 41.76 -16.16 -7.66
N MET A 14 42.86 -15.93 -6.92
CA MET A 14 42.79 -15.56 -5.50
C MET A 14 42.21 -14.17 -5.27
N GLU A 15 42.48 -13.20 -6.15
CA GLU A 15 41.88 -11.86 -6.05
C GLU A 15 40.37 -11.92 -6.28
N LEU A 16 39.93 -12.70 -7.27
CA LEU A 16 38.50 -12.90 -7.51
C LEU A 16 37.83 -13.65 -6.35
N LEU A 17 38.50 -14.62 -5.76
CA LEU A 17 38.00 -15.37 -4.60
C LEU A 17 37.79 -14.44 -3.40
N ALA A 18 38.77 -13.58 -3.09
CA ALA A 18 38.67 -12.64 -1.98
C ALA A 18 37.46 -11.69 -2.13
N VAL A 19 37.19 -11.21 -3.36
CA VAL A 19 36.04 -10.35 -3.63
C VAL A 19 34.72 -11.08 -3.41
N ILE A 20 34.58 -12.32 -3.90
CA ILE A 20 33.34 -13.10 -3.73
C ILE A 20 33.07 -13.41 -2.26
N VAL A 21 34.12 -13.70 -1.47
CA VAL A 21 33.97 -13.91 -0.02
C VAL A 21 33.44 -12.66 0.67
N ILE A 22 34.00 -11.50 0.37
CA ILE A 22 33.53 -10.22 0.93
C ILE A 22 32.08 -9.94 0.50
N LEU A 23 31.75 -10.12 -0.79
CA LEU A 23 30.38 -9.96 -1.29
C LEU A 23 29.40 -10.93 -0.63
N GLY A 24 29.81 -12.17 -0.36
CA GLY A 24 29.00 -13.16 0.34
C GLY A 24 28.67 -12.74 1.77
N ILE A 25 29.65 -12.22 2.52
CA ILE A 25 29.43 -11.72 3.89
C ILE A 25 28.48 -10.50 3.86
N VAL A 26 28.69 -9.57 2.94
CA VAL A 26 27.81 -8.39 2.79
C VAL A 26 26.39 -8.81 2.41
N ALA A 27 26.23 -9.73 1.46
CA ALA A 27 24.92 -10.22 1.02
C ALA A 27 24.15 -10.91 2.16
N ALA A 28 24.84 -11.70 3.00
CA ALA A 28 24.23 -12.41 4.12
C ALA A 28 23.53 -11.47 5.12
N ILE A 29 24.07 -10.27 5.36
CA ILE A 29 23.48 -9.27 6.27
C ILE A 29 22.47 -8.38 5.52
N ALA A 30 22.77 -8.03 4.27
CA ALA A 30 21.95 -7.09 3.50
C ALA A 30 20.57 -7.65 3.14
N ILE A 31 20.47 -8.93 2.76
CA ILE A 31 19.20 -9.56 2.33
C ILE A 31 18.10 -9.48 3.40
N PRO A 32 18.30 -9.94 4.66
CA PRO A 32 17.25 -9.85 5.68
C PRO A 32 16.90 -8.40 6.04
N LEU A 33 17.88 -7.50 6.04
CA LEU A 33 17.66 -6.08 6.33
C LEU A 33 16.77 -5.42 5.26
N VAL A 34 17.05 -5.65 3.98
CA VAL A 34 16.24 -5.14 2.87
C VAL A 34 14.84 -5.75 2.89
N GLY A 35 14.71 -7.04 3.22
CA GLY A 35 13.42 -7.72 3.38
C GLY A 35 12.51 -7.00 4.37
N ASN A 36 13.01 -6.70 5.57
CA ASN A 36 12.23 -6.00 6.61
C ASN A 36 11.83 -4.58 6.18
N ILE A 37 12.68 -3.87 5.44
CA ILE A 37 12.36 -2.52 4.94
C ILE A 37 11.24 -2.60 3.89
N ILE A 38 11.30 -3.59 3.00
CA ILE A 38 10.27 -3.81 1.99
C ILE A 38 8.94 -4.14 2.65
N GLU A 39 8.92 -5.01 3.67
CA GLU A 39 7.67 -5.34 4.39
C GLU A 39 7.05 -4.11 5.03
N LYS A 40 7.83 -3.29 5.75
CA LYS A 40 7.34 -2.04 6.33
C LYS A 40 6.83 -1.05 5.27
N SER A 41 7.50 -1.00 4.12
CA SER A 41 7.07 -0.14 3.01
C SER A 41 5.73 -0.60 2.43
N LYS A 42 5.50 -1.90 2.36
CA LYS A 42 4.21 -2.48 1.94
C LYS A 42 3.10 -2.19 2.94
N ASP A 43 3.38 -2.34 4.23
CA ASP A 43 2.44 -2.00 5.29
C ASP A 43 2.02 -0.52 5.24
N GLN A 44 3.00 0.38 5.07
CA GLN A 44 2.75 1.82 4.92
C GLN A 44 1.96 2.14 3.65
N ALA A 45 2.29 1.49 2.53
CA ALA A 45 1.55 1.66 1.28
C ALA A 45 0.09 1.21 1.42
N PHE A 46 -0.16 0.13 2.17
CA PHE A 46 -1.52 -0.34 2.44
C PHE A 46 -2.33 0.69 3.24
N VAL A 47 -1.74 1.28 4.27
CA VAL A 47 -2.39 2.36 5.04
C VAL A 47 -2.62 3.58 4.15
N ALA A 48 -1.65 3.96 3.30
CA ALA A 48 -1.79 5.06 2.36
C ALA A 48 -2.95 4.85 1.36
N ASN A 49 -3.15 3.62 0.89
CA ASN A 49 -4.28 3.25 0.05
C ASN A 49 -5.63 3.47 0.76
N ALA A 50 -5.73 3.12 2.05
CA ALA A 50 -6.93 3.39 2.84
C ALA A 50 -7.15 4.90 3.06
N VAL A 51 -6.08 5.67 3.24
CA VAL A 51 -6.18 7.15 3.29
C VAL A 51 -6.67 7.71 1.96
N ALA A 52 -6.18 7.20 0.82
CA ALA A 52 -6.65 7.59 -0.50
C ALA A 52 -8.15 7.30 -0.69
N MET A 53 -8.66 6.18 -0.17
CA MET A 53 -10.11 5.90 -0.16
C MET A 53 -10.90 6.95 0.64
N LYS A 54 -10.39 7.39 1.79
CA LYS A 54 -11.02 8.47 2.56
C LYS A 54 -11.02 9.79 1.77
N GLU A 55 -9.95 10.09 1.05
CA GLU A 55 -9.86 11.30 0.22
C GLU A 55 -10.87 11.26 -0.93
N ALA A 56 -10.98 10.12 -1.60
CA ALA A 56 -11.99 9.86 -2.63
C ALA A 56 -13.42 10.03 -2.08
N ALA A 57 -13.71 9.46 -0.91
CA ALA A 57 -15.02 9.65 -0.24
C ALA A 57 -15.28 11.12 0.14
N THR A 58 -14.25 11.86 0.55
CA THR A 58 -14.36 13.30 0.85
C THR A 58 -14.68 14.10 -0.41
N LEU A 59 -14.02 13.79 -1.53
CA LEU A 59 -14.29 14.38 -2.85
C LEU A 59 -15.72 14.06 -3.32
N HIS A 60 -16.13 12.80 -3.21
CA HIS A 60 -17.49 12.37 -3.52
C HIS A 60 -18.52 13.16 -2.72
N LYS A 61 -18.35 13.27 -1.39
CA LYS A 61 -19.25 14.04 -0.53
C LYS A 61 -19.39 15.48 -1.02
N ARG A 62 -18.26 16.16 -1.24
CA ARG A 62 -18.25 17.58 -1.67
C ARG A 62 -18.97 17.77 -3.01
N SER A 63 -18.79 16.85 -3.94
CA SER A 63 -19.50 16.85 -5.23
C SER A 63 -21.01 16.65 -5.05
N TYR A 64 -21.40 15.70 -4.19
CA TYR A 64 -22.79 15.30 -4.02
C TYR A 64 -23.62 16.28 -3.17
N GLU A 65 -23.01 16.90 -2.16
CA GLU A 65 -23.61 17.92 -1.29
C GLU A 65 -23.99 19.19 -2.06
N VAL A 66 -23.32 19.47 -3.19
CA VAL A 66 -23.70 20.56 -4.09
C VAL A 66 -25.01 20.25 -4.84
N VAL A 67 -25.34 18.97 -5.05
CA VAL A 67 -26.44 18.53 -5.90
C VAL A 67 -27.65 18.06 -5.10
N THR A 68 -27.45 17.48 -3.91
CA THR A 68 -28.52 16.91 -3.07
C THR A 68 -28.23 17.06 -1.58
N ASP A 69 -29.29 17.27 -0.78
CA ASP A 69 -29.22 17.35 0.69
C ASP A 69 -29.06 15.96 1.38
N SER A 70 -28.86 14.88 0.61
CA SER A 70 -28.81 13.51 1.13
C SER A 70 -27.51 12.83 0.75
N VAL A 71 -26.53 12.88 1.65
CA VAL A 71 -25.26 12.15 1.52
C VAL A 71 -25.47 10.70 1.97
N LYS A 72 -25.10 9.73 1.13
CA LYS A 72 -25.07 8.31 1.54
C LYS A 72 -24.10 8.14 2.71
N GLU A 73 -24.57 7.47 3.77
CA GLU A 73 -23.77 7.19 4.97
C GLU A 73 -22.66 6.16 4.74
N LYS A 74 -22.77 5.36 3.67
CA LYS A 74 -21.78 4.33 3.31
C LYS A 74 -21.47 4.39 1.83
N LEU A 75 -20.18 4.44 1.51
CA LEU A 75 -19.63 4.40 0.16
C LEU A 75 -18.72 3.19 0.02
N THR A 76 -19.03 2.32 -0.92
CA THR A 76 -18.18 1.17 -1.27
C THR A 76 -17.01 1.61 -2.16
N TYR A 77 -15.93 0.83 -2.17
CA TYR A 77 -14.81 1.07 -3.09
C TYR A 77 -15.28 1.08 -4.57
N GLU A 78 -16.20 0.20 -4.93
CA GLU A 78 -16.76 0.13 -6.29
C GLU A 78 -17.46 1.44 -6.69
N GLU A 79 -18.26 2.03 -5.80
CA GLU A 79 -18.94 3.31 -6.07
C GLU A 79 -17.94 4.45 -6.26
N LEU A 80 -16.85 4.47 -5.48
CA LEU A 80 -15.80 5.48 -5.61
C LEU A 80 -15.03 5.33 -6.93
N LEU A 81 -14.78 4.09 -7.35
CA LEU A 81 -14.09 3.77 -8.61
C LEU A 81 -14.97 4.12 -9.81
N GLN A 82 -16.24 3.72 -9.81
CA GLN A 82 -17.20 4.03 -10.88
C GLN A 82 -17.50 5.52 -10.97
N GLY A 83 -17.51 6.22 -9.83
CA GLY A 83 -17.65 7.67 -9.78
C GLY A 83 -16.41 8.45 -10.23
N GLY A 84 -15.29 7.78 -10.50
CA GLY A 84 -14.04 8.41 -10.91
C GLY A 84 -13.35 9.21 -9.80
N TYR A 85 -13.66 8.91 -8.54
CA TYR A 85 -13.07 9.60 -7.37
C TYR A 85 -11.75 8.97 -6.91
N ILE A 86 -11.47 7.74 -7.35
CA ILE A 86 -10.25 7.01 -7.04
C ILE A 86 -9.82 6.19 -8.24
N ASP A 87 -8.51 6.04 -8.42
CA ASP A 87 -7.93 5.11 -9.38
C ASP A 87 -7.87 3.69 -8.82
N THR A 88 -7.64 2.72 -9.70
CA THR A 88 -7.45 1.34 -9.28
C THR A 88 -6.25 1.21 -8.35
N ILE A 89 -6.49 0.73 -7.14
CA ILE A 89 -5.44 0.51 -6.14
C ILE A 89 -4.71 -0.81 -6.46
N LEU A 90 -3.38 -0.80 -6.37
CA LEU A 90 -2.56 -2.01 -6.45
C LEU A 90 -2.23 -2.53 -5.04
N ASP A 91 -2.44 -3.82 -4.80
CA ASP A 91 -2.04 -4.49 -3.55
C ASP A 91 -0.51 -4.50 -3.41
N PRO A 92 0.07 -3.84 -2.37
CA PRO A 92 1.52 -3.79 -2.17
C PRO A 92 2.16 -5.17 -1.95
N PHE A 93 1.40 -6.17 -1.50
CA PHE A 93 1.87 -7.51 -1.19
C PHE A 93 1.81 -8.43 -2.40
N THR A 94 0.65 -8.47 -3.08
CA THR A 94 0.41 -9.40 -4.20
C THR A 94 0.67 -8.78 -5.57
N LYS A 95 0.71 -7.44 -5.65
CA LYS A 95 0.74 -6.66 -6.90
C LYS A 95 -0.48 -6.90 -7.78
N GLU A 96 -1.57 -7.37 -7.20
CA GLU A 96 -2.84 -7.49 -7.90
C GLU A 96 -3.65 -6.20 -7.76
N GLU A 97 -4.45 -5.91 -8.77
CA GLU A 97 -5.38 -4.78 -8.73
C GLU A 97 -6.57 -5.09 -7.81
N TRP A 98 -6.95 -4.12 -6.99
CA TRP A 98 -8.24 -4.14 -6.31
C TRP A 98 -9.35 -3.95 -7.31
N THR A 99 -10.11 -5.02 -7.51
CA THR A 99 -11.30 -5.02 -8.35
C THR A 99 -12.52 -5.29 -7.48
N ALA A 100 -13.64 -4.63 -7.78
CA ALA A 100 -14.90 -4.82 -7.06
C ALA A 100 -15.33 -6.30 -6.97
N LYS A 101 -15.00 -7.09 -8.00
CA LYS A 101 -15.26 -8.54 -8.05
C LYS A 101 -14.41 -9.35 -7.08
N LYS A 102 -13.17 -8.94 -6.80
CA LYS A 102 -12.29 -9.60 -5.84
C LYS A 102 -12.56 -9.14 -4.40
N ASP A 103 -13.00 -7.89 -4.25
CA ASP A 103 -13.26 -7.25 -2.97
C ASP A 103 -14.59 -7.69 -2.33
N ASP A 104 -15.57 -8.15 -3.11
CA ASP A 104 -16.90 -8.57 -2.63
C ASP A 104 -17.59 -7.47 -1.79
N GLN A 105 -17.36 -6.21 -2.16
CA GLN A 105 -17.85 -4.99 -1.46
C GLN A 105 -17.45 -4.91 0.02
N LYS A 106 -16.35 -5.57 0.41
CA LYS A 106 -15.85 -5.57 1.78
C LYS A 106 -15.08 -4.30 2.12
N SER A 107 -14.53 -3.61 1.12
CA SER A 107 -13.86 -2.32 1.29
C SER A 107 -14.83 -1.16 1.14
N PHE A 108 -14.90 -0.31 2.15
CA PHE A 108 -15.86 0.79 2.21
C PHE A 108 -15.38 1.94 3.10
N VAL A 109 -16.06 3.08 2.95
CA VAL A 109 -15.93 4.25 3.81
C VAL A 109 -17.32 4.61 4.35
N ASP A 110 -17.49 4.54 5.66
CA ASP A 110 -18.69 5.07 6.33
C ASP A 110 -18.45 6.53 6.72
N LEU A 111 -19.45 7.36 6.48
CA LEU A 111 -19.51 8.76 6.88
C LEU A 111 -20.48 8.87 8.06
N ARG A 112 -20.00 9.35 9.20
CA ARG A 112 -20.83 9.56 10.40
C ARG A 112 -20.77 11.01 10.81
N PHE A 113 -21.92 11.61 11.12
CA PHE A 113 -21.98 12.96 11.65
C PHE A 113 -21.91 12.91 13.17
N GLU A 114 -20.78 13.34 13.74
CA GLU A 114 -20.52 13.35 15.17
C GLU A 114 -19.91 14.70 15.56
N ASP A 115 -20.35 15.27 16.69
CA ASP A 115 -19.78 16.52 17.23
C ASP A 115 -19.80 17.70 16.22
N GLY A 116 -20.84 17.77 15.38
CA GLY A 116 -20.95 18.83 14.36
C GLY A 116 -20.00 18.68 13.17
N ARG A 117 -19.29 17.56 13.05
CA ARG A 117 -18.34 17.28 11.96
C ARG A 117 -18.58 15.88 11.38
N VAL A 118 -18.24 15.73 10.11
CA VAL A 118 -18.27 14.42 9.45
C VAL A 118 -16.97 13.70 9.75
N LYS A 119 -17.07 12.53 10.39
CA LYS A 119 -15.99 11.59 10.61
C LYS A 119 -16.07 10.48 9.56
N TYR A 120 -14.91 10.10 9.03
CA TYR A 120 -14.79 9.03 8.04
C TYR A 120 -14.24 7.79 8.73
N TYR A 121 -14.90 6.65 8.52
CA TYR A 121 -14.47 5.34 8.98
C TYR A 121 -14.14 4.47 7.78
N VAL A 122 -12.89 4.06 7.63
CA VAL A 122 -12.40 3.30 6.48
C VAL A 122 -12.21 1.84 6.84
N CYS A 123 -12.67 0.95 5.96
CA CYS A 123 -12.30 -0.46 5.96
C CYS A 123 -11.73 -0.78 4.58
N LEU A 124 -10.47 -1.24 4.54
CA LEU A 124 -9.82 -1.72 3.32
C LEU A 124 -9.42 -3.18 3.52
N ASN A 125 -10.02 -4.08 2.73
CA ASN A 125 -9.77 -5.51 2.81
C ASN A 125 -8.96 -5.98 1.60
N GLY A 126 -7.71 -6.38 1.82
CA GLY A 126 -6.83 -6.90 0.77
C GLY A 126 -6.74 -8.42 0.79
N ALA A 127 -5.93 -8.96 -0.12
CA ALA A 127 -5.78 -10.41 -0.24
C ALA A 127 -5.01 -11.01 0.95
N THR A 128 -3.98 -10.32 1.44
CA THR A 128 -3.12 -10.81 2.53
C THR A 128 -3.32 -10.07 3.84
N LYS A 129 -3.68 -8.79 3.78
CA LYS A 129 -3.85 -7.89 4.92
C LYS A 129 -5.19 -7.19 4.85
N SER A 130 -5.75 -6.85 6.00
CA SER A 130 -6.93 -6.04 6.14
C SER A 130 -6.68 -4.90 7.12
N LEU A 131 -7.21 -3.73 6.81
CA LEU A 131 -7.23 -2.56 7.68
C LEU A 131 -8.69 -2.24 7.99
N CYS A 132 -9.29 -3.13 8.76
CA CYS A 132 -10.66 -3.03 9.23
C CYS A 132 -10.66 -3.36 10.73
N GLY A 133 -11.55 -2.70 11.47
CA GLY A 133 -11.75 -2.96 12.87
C GLY A 133 -12.36 -4.35 13.13
N PRO A 134 -12.56 -4.70 14.41
CA PRO A 134 -13.20 -5.94 14.80
C PRO A 134 -14.55 -6.12 14.07
N ASP A 135 -14.78 -7.33 13.56
CA ASP A 135 -15.98 -7.72 12.82
C ASP A 135 -16.19 -6.98 11.48
N GLY A 136 -15.12 -6.44 10.88
CA GLY A 136 -15.18 -5.77 9.57
C GLY A 136 -15.75 -4.35 9.63
N LYS A 137 -15.76 -3.72 10.80
CA LYS A 137 -16.17 -2.31 10.96
C LYS A 137 -15.08 -1.37 10.46
N GLY A 138 -15.47 -0.20 9.96
CA GLY A 138 -14.50 0.84 9.59
C GLY A 138 -13.75 1.40 10.81
N ILE A 139 -12.47 1.73 10.60
CA ILE A 139 -11.60 2.41 11.57
C ILE A 139 -11.66 3.91 11.31
N LEU A 140 -11.67 4.74 12.37
CA LEU A 140 -11.65 6.18 12.21
C LEU A 140 -10.42 6.63 11.41
N SER A 141 -10.64 7.50 10.42
CA SER A 141 -9.58 7.91 9.48
C SER A 141 -8.36 8.59 10.14
N THR A 142 -8.54 9.23 11.30
CA THR A 142 -7.45 9.83 12.07
C THR A 142 -6.59 8.77 12.77
N ASP A 143 -7.16 7.60 13.05
CA ASP A 143 -6.53 6.53 13.80
C ASP A 143 -5.91 5.46 12.89
N LEU A 144 -6.03 5.60 11.56
CA LEU A 144 -5.45 4.69 10.57
C LEU A 144 -3.93 4.59 10.76
N SER A 145 -3.47 3.44 11.24
CA SER A 145 -2.05 3.17 11.44
C SER A 145 -1.67 1.74 11.05
N VAL A 146 -0.36 1.53 10.90
CA VAL A 146 0.23 0.20 10.61
C VAL A 146 -0.08 -0.79 11.73
N ASP A 147 -0.27 -0.34 12.97
CA ASP A 147 -0.52 -1.19 14.14
C ASP A 147 -1.89 -1.89 14.10
N GLN A 148 -2.79 -1.39 13.26
CA GLN A 148 -4.13 -1.93 13.08
C GLN A 148 -4.24 -2.90 11.90
N LEU A 149 -3.13 -3.18 11.21
CA LEU A 149 -3.11 -4.15 10.12
C LEU A 149 -3.31 -5.56 10.66
N LEU A 150 -4.40 -6.18 10.25
CA LEU A 150 -4.73 -7.56 10.55
C LEU A 150 -4.43 -8.46 9.33
N PRO A 151 -4.15 -9.75 9.53
CA PRO A 151 -4.19 -10.70 8.43
C PRO A 151 -5.60 -10.71 7.82
N SER A 152 -5.68 -10.78 6.50
CA SER A 152 -6.97 -10.92 5.81
C SER A 152 -7.61 -12.27 6.16
N LYS A 153 -8.95 -12.30 6.29
CA LYS A 153 -9.74 -13.51 6.58
C LYS A 153 -10.29 -14.13 5.31
#